data_AF-A0A7W7GET5-F1
#
_entry.id   AF-A0A7W7GET5-F1
#
_cell.length_a   1.000
_cell.length_b   1.000
_cell.length_c   1.000
_cell.angle_alpha   90.00
_cell.angle_beta   90.00
_cell.angle_gamma   90.00
#
_symmetry.space_group_name_H-M   'P 1'
#
loop_
_entity.id
_entity.type
_entity.pdbx_description
1 polymer ?
#
loop_
_entity_poly.entity_id
_entity_poly.type
_entity_poly.pdbx_seq_one_letter_code
_entity_poly.pdbx_strand_id
1 'polypeptide(L)'
;MGEVSIPVRRLVAVLAALLAAGYVAVPAPAAALAFPPDFVPNLNMECFKAGPYVPAPLDLTLKHIHPALAAMPPVTVHLDEREQVCGPIATAGQIPPSPALESIRYTNLSCYWFTADGDIAPRELVLKYLNPLWKNAPPVSVRMSEPGRLCLPVSIDTSGPPPWVKPLVSRISLLCYKAAAVTSANRAGVTMNYMGVEQLNPTLASQIGPTGVGFGTRRQLCVPVQIAGDDIPPDVLETVRYVSLVAHEASAVNNGDMAYLTLRHNNPKLIKRPGELALLTNPTLLAVPVAINNQLPPG
;
A
#
# COMPACT_ATOMS: atom_id res chain seq x y z
N MET A 1 -0.95 86.96 3.07
CA MET A 1 -2.12 86.43 2.33
C MET A 1 -1.60 85.72 1.11
N GLY A 2 -1.73 84.40 1.06
CA GLY A 2 -1.29 83.58 -0.06
C GLY A 2 -1.97 82.23 0.04
N GLU A 3 -3.11 82.09 -0.66
CA GLU A 3 -3.84 80.83 -0.76
C GLU A 3 -3.12 79.89 -1.73
N VAL A 4 -2.77 78.70 -1.26
CA VAL A 4 -2.22 77.62 -2.09
C VAL A 4 -3.36 76.66 -2.40
N SER A 5 -3.92 76.76 -3.61
CA SER A 5 -4.92 75.81 -4.10
C SER A 5 -4.24 74.52 -4.57
N ILE A 6 -4.45 73.42 -3.87
CA ILE A 6 -4.01 72.08 -4.31
C ILE A 6 -5.09 71.53 -5.26
N PRO A 7 -4.76 71.25 -6.54
CA PRO A 7 -5.75 70.78 -7.51
C PRO A 7 -6.19 69.35 -7.17
N VAL A 8 -7.49 69.22 -6.88
CA VAL A 8 -8.24 68.00 -6.50
C VAL A 8 -7.98 66.79 -7.42
N ARG A 9 -7.53 67.02 -8.66
CA ARG A 9 -7.19 65.95 -9.62
C ARG A 9 -6.02 65.04 -9.21
N ARG A 10 -5.09 65.48 -8.34
CA ARG A 10 -3.95 64.64 -7.93
C ARG A 10 -4.27 63.67 -6.78
N LEU A 11 -5.36 63.90 -6.03
CA LEU A 11 -5.76 63.03 -4.91
C LEU A 11 -6.50 61.77 -5.39
N VAL A 12 -7.19 61.84 -6.53
CA VAL A 12 -7.97 60.70 -7.09
C VAL A 12 -7.05 59.62 -7.70
N ALA A 13 -5.89 60.00 -8.25
CA ALA A 13 -4.97 59.06 -8.87
C ALA A 13 -4.24 58.15 -7.85
N VAL A 14 -4.01 58.63 -6.62
CA VAL A 14 -3.36 57.84 -5.56
C VAL A 14 -4.33 56.84 -4.95
N LEU A 15 -5.62 57.16 -4.84
CA LEU A 15 -6.64 56.21 -4.36
C LEU A 15 -6.91 55.07 -5.36
N ALA A 16 -6.86 55.34 -6.67
CA ALA A 16 -7.06 54.29 -7.68
C ALA A 16 -5.89 53.28 -7.75
N ALA A 17 -4.66 53.70 -7.44
CA ALA A 17 -3.51 52.80 -7.40
C ALA A 17 -3.48 51.90 -6.16
N LEU A 18 -4.05 52.35 -5.02
CA LEU A 18 -4.14 51.55 -3.80
C LEU A 18 -5.28 50.51 -3.81
N LEU A 19 -6.28 50.66 -4.69
CA LEU A 19 -7.38 49.70 -4.86
C LEU A 19 -7.05 48.55 -5.83
N ALA A 20 -5.94 48.63 -6.58
CA ALA A 20 -5.54 47.58 -7.53
C ALA A 20 -4.66 46.47 -6.92
N ALA A 21 -4.23 46.59 -5.66
CA ALA A 21 -3.31 45.66 -5.01
C ALA A 21 -3.99 44.57 -4.13
N GLY A 22 -5.32 44.48 -4.14
CA GLY A 22 -6.09 43.68 -3.17
C GLY A 22 -6.54 42.28 -3.62
N TYR A 23 -6.40 41.91 -4.89
CA TYR A 23 -6.77 40.57 -5.36
C TYR A 23 -5.59 39.61 -5.25
N VAL A 24 -5.20 39.31 -4.01
CA VAL A 24 -4.47 38.07 -3.74
C VAL A 24 -5.46 36.95 -4.03
N ALA A 25 -5.32 36.32 -5.19
CA ALA A 25 -6.04 35.10 -5.50
C ALA A 25 -5.73 34.10 -4.38
N VAL A 26 -6.67 33.91 -3.46
CA VAL A 26 -6.60 32.82 -2.49
C VAL A 26 -6.53 31.56 -3.35
N PRO A 27 -5.42 30.80 -3.33
CA PRO A 27 -5.37 29.56 -4.09
C PRO A 27 -6.56 28.74 -3.62
N ALA A 28 -7.45 28.39 -4.56
CA ALA A 28 -8.55 27.49 -4.27
C ALA A 28 -7.95 26.26 -3.56
N PRO A 29 -8.54 25.79 -2.45
CA PRO A 29 -8.05 24.58 -1.80
C PRO A 29 -8.00 23.52 -2.89
N ALA A 30 -6.79 23.00 -3.15
CA ALA A 30 -6.62 21.91 -4.08
C ALA A 30 -7.61 20.83 -3.66
N ALA A 31 -8.56 20.50 -4.53
CA ALA A 31 -9.54 19.48 -4.24
C ALA A 31 -8.77 18.24 -3.78
N ALA A 32 -9.06 17.78 -2.55
CA ALA A 32 -8.47 16.56 -2.02
C ALA A 32 -8.66 15.48 -3.09
N LEU A 33 -7.56 14.86 -3.51
CA LEU A 33 -7.63 13.78 -4.50
C LEU A 33 -8.28 12.61 -3.79
N ALA A 34 -9.61 12.53 -3.86
CA ALA A 34 -10.35 11.37 -3.43
C ALA A 34 -9.81 10.17 -4.22
N PHE A 35 -9.14 9.25 -3.53
CA PHE A 35 -8.59 8.07 -4.18
C PHE A 35 -9.74 7.17 -4.69
N PRO A 36 -9.48 6.37 -5.74
CA PRO A 36 -10.53 5.58 -6.35
C PRO A 36 -11.12 4.60 -5.32
N PRO A 37 -12.45 4.56 -5.10
CA PRO A 37 -13.08 3.63 -4.14
C PRO A 37 -12.79 2.16 -4.49
N ASP A 38 -12.53 1.89 -5.77
CA ASP A 38 -12.16 0.57 -6.28
C ASP A 38 -10.69 0.18 -6.04
N PHE A 39 -9.85 1.05 -5.46
CA PHE A 39 -8.43 0.76 -5.22
C PHE A 39 -8.25 -0.43 -4.27
N VAL A 40 -8.79 -0.36 -3.05
CA VAL A 40 -8.60 -1.39 -2.03
C VAL A 40 -9.24 -2.72 -2.44
N PRO A 41 -10.50 -2.78 -2.90
CA PRO A 41 -11.13 -4.05 -3.29
C PRO A 41 -10.42 -4.78 -4.43
N ASN A 42 -9.66 -4.07 -5.27
CA ASN A 42 -8.97 -4.66 -6.42
C ASN A 42 -7.45 -4.81 -6.23
N LEU A 43 -6.91 -4.49 -5.06
CA LEU A 43 -5.47 -4.62 -4.77
C LEU A 43 -5.11 -6.08 -4.43
N ASN A 44 -4.96 -6.89 -5.46
CA ASN A 44 -4.39 -8.23 -5.35
C ASN A 44 -2.88 -8.18 -5.61
N MET A 45 -2.12 -9.01 -4.92
CA MET A 45 -0.67 -9.06 -5.07
C MET A 45 -0.15 -10.49 -5.17
N GLU A 46 0.86 -10.68 -5.99
CA GLU A 46 1.66 -11.91 -6.03
C GLU A 46 3.04 -11.60 -5.45
N CYS A 47 3.48 -12.40 -4.49
CA CYS A 47 4.78 -12.23 -3.82
C CYS A 47 5.75 -13.33 -4.24
N PHE A 48 6.88 -12.91 -4.76
CA PHE A 48 7.95 -13.78 -5.23
C PHE A 48 9.04 -13.89 -4.18
N LYS A 49 9.67 -15.06 -4.10
CA LYS A 49 10.95 -15.18 -3.40
C LYS A 49 11.96 -14.29 -4.12
N ALA A 50 12.61 -13.41 -3.36
CA ALA A 50 13.64 -12.53 -3.86
C ALA A 50 15.03 -13.03 -3.47
N GLY A 51 16.03 -12.75 -4.29
CA GLY A 51 17.44 -12.94 -3.93
C GLY A 51 17.81 -12.15 -2.66
N PRO A 52 18.74 -12.68 -1.84
CA PRO A 52 19.06 -12.10 -0.54
C PRO A 52 19.60 -10.68 -0.70
N TYR A 53 19.12 -9.78 0.15
CA TYR A 53 19.61 -8.41 0.27
C TYR A 53 19.46 -7.97 1.72
N VAL A 54 20.56 -7.53 2.33
CA VAL A 54 20.55 -7.02 3.70
C VAL A 54 20.65 -5.50 3.64
N PRO A 55 19.62 -4.74 4.06
CA PRO A 55 19.70 -3.29 4.12
C PRO A 55 20.73 -2.86 5.17
N ALA A 56 21.24 -1.63 5.04
CA ALA A 56 21.98 -1.01 6.14
C ALA A 56 21.09 -0.94 7.40
N PRO A 57 21.64 -1.15 8.60
CA PRO A 57 20.86 -1.16 9.84
C PRO A 57 19.89 0.01 9.94
N LEU A 58 18.64 -0.30 10.26
CA LEU A 58 17.55 0.66 10.28
C LEU A 58 16.47 0.24 11.26
N ASP A 59 16.24 1.12 12.22
CA ASP A 59 15.20 0.97 13.22
C ASP A 59 13.98 1.78 12.80
N LEU A 60 12.81 1.14 12.80
CA LEU A 60 11.55 1.77 12.46
C LEU A 60 10.55 1.58 13.60
N THR A 61 10.05 2.68 14.14
CA THR A 61 8.87 2.62 15.02
C THR A 61 7.61 2.69 14.18
N LEU A 62 6.75 1.70 14.32
CA LEU A 62 5.54 1.50 13.53
C LEU A 62 4.30 1.69 14.41
N LYS A 63 3.27 2.34 13.87
CA LYS A 63 1.95 2.45 14.49
C LYS A 63 0.89 1.85 13.57
N HIS A 64 0.03 1.00 14.11
CA HIS A 64 -1.14 0.50 13.38
C HIS A 64 -2.10 1.65 13.06
N ILE A 65 -2.48 1.78 11.80
CA ILE A 65 -3.42 2.81 11.35
C ILE A 65 -4.79 2.23 10.98
N HIS A 66 -4.92 0.91 10.83
CA HIS A 66 -6.21 0.27 10.65
C HIS A 66 -7.10 0.49 11.89
N PRO A 67 -8.37 0.94 11.76
CA PRO A 67 -9.24 1.25 12.90
C PRO A 67 -9.39 0.12 13.91
N ALA A 68 -9.55 -1.13 13.44
CA ALA A 68 -9.66 -2.32 14.30
C ALA A 68 -8.41 -2.62 15.14
N LEU A 69 -7.25 -2.05 14.78
CA LEU A 69 -5.95 -2.29 15.43
C LEU A 69 -5.32 -1.01 16.00
N ALA A 70 -5.99 0.14 15.88
CA ALA A 70 -5.43 1.45 16.23
C ALA A 70 -5.06 1.61 17.71
N ALA A 71 -5.66 0.81 18.60
CA ALA A 71 -5.35 0.77 20.03
C ALA A 71 -4.13 -0.11 20.37
N MET A 72 -3.51 -0.76 19.39
CA MET A 72 -2.27 -1.50 19.62
C MET A 72 -1.11 -0.53 19.90
N PRO A 73 -0.21 -0.88 20.83
CA PRO A 73 0.96 -0.07 21.08
C PRO A 73 1.84 0.02 19.81
N PRO A 74 2.60 1.11 19.63
CA PRO A 74 3.64 1.16 18.62
C PRO A 74 4.67 0.04 18.84
N VAL A 75 5.28 -0.42 17.74
CA VAL A 75 6.30 -1.48 17.74
C VAL A 75 7.55 -0.94 17.08
N THR A 76 8.71 -1.08 17.71
CA THR A 76 10.00 -0.79 17.07
C THR A 76 10.52 -2.07 16.45
N VAL A 77 10.93 -1.98 15.18
CA VAL A 77 11.49 -3.10 14.43
C VAL A 77 12.88 -2.76 13.90
N HIS A 78 13.76 -3.75 13.92
CA HIS A 78 15.08 -3.70 13.30
C HIS A 78 15.02 -4.49 12.00
N LEU A 79 15.11 -3.80 10.87
CA LEU A 79 15.05 -4.43 9.56
C LEU A 79 16.24 -5.37 9.33
N ASP A 80 15.94 -6.54 8.79
CA ASP A 80 16.91 -7.57 8.41
C ASP A 80 16.77 -7.86 6.89
N GLU A 81 17.20 -9.04 6.45
CA GLU A 81 17.21 -9.43 5.05
C GLU A 81 15.83 -9.35 4.37
N ARG A 82 15.85 -8.92 3.11
CA ARG A 82 14.69 -9.01 2.21
C ARG A 82 14.45 -10.46 1.82
N GLU A 83 13.22 -10.91 1.97
CA GLU A 83 12.81 -12.27 1.59
C GLU A 83 11.95 -12.27 0.32
N GLN A 84 11.12 -11.25 0.14
CA GLN A 84 10.09 -11.24 -0.91
C GLN A 84 9.94 -9.87 -1.57
N VAL A 85 9.48 -9.89 -2.81
CA VAL A 85 8.97 -8.71 -3.51
C VAL A 85 7.58 -9.05 -4.03
N CYS A 86 6.62 -8.18 -3.77
CA CYS A 86 5.23 -8.35 -4.19
C CYS A 86 4.88 -7.34 -5.28
N GLY A 87 4.30 -7.85 -6.36
CA GLY A 87 3.77 -7.07 -7.48
C GLY A 87 2.23 -7.12 -7.52
N PRO A 88 1.58 -6.08 -8.04
CA PRO A 88 0.13 -6.06 -8.22
C PRO A 88 -0.26 -6.98 -9.38
N ILE A 89 -1.37 -7.71 -9.23
CA ILE A 89 -1.86 -8.65 -10.24
C ILE A 89 -3.36 -8.49 -10.52
N ALA A 90 -3.77 -8.90 -11.71
CA ALA A 90 -5.14 -9.28 -12.00
C ALA A 90 -5.34 -10.77 -11.71
N THR A 91 -6.55 -11.12 -11.29
CA THR A 91 -6.94 -12.49 -10.95
C THR A 91 -8.09 -12.92 -11.84
N ALA A 92 -8.01 -14.11 -12.43
CA ALA A 92 -9.04 -14.67 -13.32
C ALA A 92 -9.47 -13.71 -14.46
N GLY A 93 -8.53 -12.95 -15.02
CA GLY A 93 -8.80 -11.94 -16.06
C GLY A 93 -9.57 -10.71 -15.58
N GLN A 94 -9.85 -10.58 -14.28
CA GLN A 94 -10.50 -9.40 -13.72
C GLN A 94 -9.48 -8.26 -13.59
N ILE A 95 -9.44 -7.41 -14.61
CA ILE A 95 -8.66 -6.17 -14.59
C ILE A 95 -9.38 -5.14 -13.71
N PRO A 96 -8.69 -4.49 -12.75
CA PRO A 96 -9.26 -3.39 -11.99
C PRO A 96 -9.78 -2.27 -12.91
N PRO A 97 -10.90 -1.60 -12.59
CA PRO A 97 -11.38 -0.48 -13.39
C PRO A 97 -10.43 0.72 -13.29
N SER A 98 -10.42 1.60 -14.30
CA SER A 98 -9.84 2.95 -14.15
C SER A 98 -10.79 3.80 -13.29
N PRO A 99 -10.27 4.65 -12.36
CA PRO A 99 -8.86 5.00 -12.15
C PRO A 99 -8.07 4.09 -11.17
N ALA A 100 -8.68 3.06 -10.58
CA ALA A 100 -7.99 2.19 -9.61
C ALA A 100 -6.76 1.48 -10.21
N LEU A 101 -6.88 0.96 -11.44
CA LEU A 101 -5.77 0.31 -12.16
C LEU A 101 -4.51 1.16 -12.22
N GLU A 102 -4.66 2.45 -12.46
CA GLU A 102 -3.54 3.37 -12.65
C GLU A 102 -2.74 3.59 -11.36
N SER A 103 -3.38 3.43 -10.19
CA SER A 103 -2.70 3.43 -8.89
C SER A 103 -2.16 2.04 -8.53
N ILE A 104 -2.96 0.99 -8.77
CA ILE A 104 -2.63 -0.40 -8.43
C ILE A 104 -1.33 -0.83 -9.11
N ARG A 105 -1.13 -0.53 -10.40
CA ARG A 105 0.07 -0.94 -11.16
C ARG A 105 1.41 -0.42 -10.61
N TYR A 106 1.38 0.61 -9.75
CA TYR A 106 2.56 1.16 -9.07
C TYR A 106 2.69 0.72 -7.61
N THR A 107 1.77 -0.12 -7.11
CA THR A 107 1.78 -0.63 -5.74
C THR A 107 2.65 -1.87 -5.66
N ASN A 108 3.96 -1.69 -5.59
CA ASN A 108 4.91 -2.77 -5.36
C ASN A 108 5.46 -2.70 -3.94
N LEU A 109 5.70 -3.86 -3.34
CA LEU A 109 6.22 -3.96 -1.98
C LEU A 109 7.49 -4.80 -1.93
N SER A 110 8.46 -4.37 -1.15
CA SER A 110 9.63 -5.16 -0.75
C SER A 110 9.44 -5.58 0.70
N CYS A 111 9.50 -6.88 0.99
CA CYS A 111 9.18 -7.44 2.29
C CYS A 111 10.44 -8.02 2.96
N TYR A 112 10.70 -7.55 4.16
CA TYR A 112 11.90 -7.86 4.94
C TYR A 112 11.52 -8.63 6.20
N TRP A 113 12.42 -9.51 6.61
CA TRP A 113 12.47 -9.94 8.00
C TRP A 113 12.81 -8.77 8.91
N PHE A 114 12.46 -8.90 10.17
CA PHE A 114 12.87 -7.97 11.20
C PHE A 114 12.87 -8.68 12.55
N THR A 115 13.58 -8.10 13.51
CA THR A 115 13.36 -8.36 14.94
C THR A 115 12.56 -7.20 15.53
N ALA A 116 11.68 -7.49 16.49
CA ALA A 116 10.83 -6.48 17.11
C ALA A 116 11.08 -6.40 18.61
N ASP A 117 11.02 -5.17 19.11
CA ASP A 117 10.98 -4.91 20.55
C ASP A 117 9.53 -4.93 21.04
N GLY A 118 9.29 -5.74 22.08
CA GLY A 118 8.02 -5.82 22.79
C GLY A 118 7.10 -6.95 22.35
N ASP A 119 6.21 -7.33 23.27
CA ASP A 119 5.25 -8.42 23.05
C ASP A 119 4.00 -7.90 22.33
N ILE A 120 3.67 -8.52 21.20
CA ILE A 120 2.39 -8.30 20.53
C ILE A 120 1.41 -9.38 20.97
N ALA A 121 0.45 -9.00 21.81
CA ALA A 121 -0.59 -9.90 22.26
C ALA A 121 -1.42 -10.43 21.07
N PRO A 122 -1.68 -11.75 20.99
CA PRO A 122 -2.53 -12.31 19.95
C PRO A 122 -3.94 -11.72 19.96
N ARG A 123 -4.55 -11.57 18.79
CA ARG A 123 -5.91 -11.04 18.62
C ARG A 123 -6.74 -11.95 17.73
N GLU A 124 -8.00 -12.12 18.10
CA GLU A 124 -8.99 -12.73 17.23
C GLU A 124 -9.63 -11.65 16.36
N LEU A 125 -9.69 -11.93 15.06
CA LEU A 125 -10.17 -11.01 14.03
C LEU A 125 -11.13 -11.76 13.11
N VAL A 126 -12.11 -11.04 12.56
CA VAL A 126 -13.00 -11.54 11.51
C VAL A 126 -12.63 -10.85 10.21
N LEU A 127 -12.25 -11.64 9.21
CA LEU A 127 -11.87 -11.16 7.88
C LEU A 127 -13.03 -11.30 6.91
N LYS A 128 -13.28 -10.27 6.10
CA LYS A 128 -14.21 -10.32 4.98
C LYS A 128 -13.46 -9.98 3.70
N TYR A 129 -13.52 -10.85 2.69
CA TYR A 129 -12.87 -10.58 1.40
C TYR A 129 -13.52 -9.37 0.71
N LEU A 130 -12.68 -8.50 0.18
CA LEU A 130 -13.09 -7.32 -0.58
C LEU A 130 -12.99 -7.54 -2.09
N ASN A 131 -12.14 -8.47 -2.52
CA ASN A 131 -12.02 -8.83 -3.93
C ASN A 131 -13.39 -9.23 -4.52
N PRO A 132 -13.80 -8.65 -5.65
CA PRO A 132 -15.11 -8.94 -6.25
C PRO A 132 -15.37 -10.42 -6.58
N LEU A 133 -14.33 -11.22 -6.88
CA LEU A 133 -14.42 -12.68 -7.08
C LEU A 133 -14.86 -13.43 -5.80
N TRP A 134 -14.47 -12.91 -4.63
CA TRP A 134 -14.75 -13.55 -3.33
C TRP A 134 -15.64 -12.71 -2.43
N LYS A 135 -16.30 -11.67 -2.94
CA LYS A 135 -17.17 -10.78 -2.13
C LYS A 135 -18.30 -11.50 -1.40
N ASN A 136 -18.73 -12.65 -1.94
CA ASN A 136 -19.79 -13.50 -1.38
C ASN A 136 -19.24 -14.65 -0.51
N ALA A 137 -17.91 -14.78 -0.39
CA ALA A 137 -17.32 -15.78 0.48
C ALA A 137 -17.70 -15.49 1.95
N PRO A 138 -17.95 -16.53 2.77
CA PRO A 138 -18.25 -16.33 4.17
C PRO A 138 -17.06 -15.66 4.89
N PRO A 139 -17.32 -14.81 5.90
CA PRO A 139 -16.25 -14.25 6.73
C PRO A 139 -15.42 -15.35 7.41
N VAL A 140 -14.13 -15.07 7.62
CA VAL A 140 -13.16 -16.01 8.19
C VAL A 140 -12.65 -15.47 9.52
N SER A 141 -12.85 -16.20 10.62
CA SER A 141 -12.23 -15.87 11.90
C SER A 141 -10.79 -16.39 11.95
N VAL A 142 -9.85 -15.50 12.25
CA VAL A 142 -8.42 -15.79 12.39
C VAL A 142 -7.90 -15.33 13.74
N ARG A 143 -6.88 -16.02 14.25
CA ARG A 143 -6.04 -15.57 15.35
C ARG A 143 -4.74 -15.02 14.76
N MET A 144 -4.58 -13.71 14.86
CA MET A 144 -3.35 -12.98 14.56
C MET A 144 -2.41 -13.09 15.76
N SER A 145 -1.15 -13.46 15.55
CA SER A 145 -0.18 -13.63 16.65
C SER A 145 1.10 -12.83 16.41
N GLU A 146 2.13 -13.50 15.90
CA GLU A 146 3.47 -12.96 15.78
C GLU A 146 3.63 -12.19 14.46
N PRO A 147 4.20 -10.97 14.50
CA PRO A 147 4.58 -10.29 13.29
C PRO A 147 5.82 -11.00 12.71
N GLY A 148 5.92 -11.09 11.39
CA GLY A 148 7.03 -11.80 10.73
C GLY A 148 7.66 -11.04 9.59
N ARG A 149 6.92 -10.16 8.89
CA ARG A 149 7.48 -9.39 7.78
C ARG A 149 7.01 -7.95 7.79
N LEU A 150 7.90 -7.03 7.43
CA LEU A 150 7.55 -5.64 7.15
C LEU A 150 7.68 -5.43 5.64
N CYS A 151 6.56 -5.13 4.99
CA CYS A 151 6.50 -4.84 3.57
C CYS A 151 6.45 -3.33 3.35
N LEU A 152 7.45 -2.81 2.63
CA LEU A 152 7.68 -1.39 2.40
C LEU A 152 7.47 -1.04 0.92
N PRO A 153 6.93 0.15 0.61
CA PRO A 153 6.61 0.50 -0.76
C PRO A 153 7.88 0.80 -1.55
N VAL A 154 7.97 0.20 -2.74
CA VAL A 154 9.09 0.36 -3.67
C VAL A 154 8.59 0.67 -5.07
N SER A 155 9.41 1.36 -5.85
CA SER A 155 9.28 1.42 -7.31
C SER A 155 10.07 0.28 -7.91
N ILE A 156 9.47 -0.36 -8.90
CA ILE A 156 10.18 -1.24 -9.83
C ILE A 156 10.64 -0.37 -10.98
N ASP A 157 11.94 -0.39 -11.23
CA ASP A 157 12.65 0.47 -12.16
C ASP A 157 12.56 1.97 -11.79
N THR A 158 13.49 2.75 -12.31
CA THR A 158 13.74 4.12 -11.85
C THR A 158 12.64 5.13 -12.20
N SER A 159 11.60 4.71 -12.93
CA SER A 159 10.53 5.58 -13.44
C SER A 159 9.58 6.10 -12.35
N GLY A 160 9.42 5.36 -11.26
CA GLY A 160 8.61 5.77 -10.10
C GLY A 160 7.11 5.97 -10.38
N PRO A 161 6.29 6.12 -9.33
CA PRO A 161 4.88 6.46 -9.49
C PRO A 161 4.71 7.91 -9.98
N PRO A 162 3.72 8.20 -10.86
CA PRO A 162 3.34 9.55 -11.22
C PRO A 162 3.01 10.42 -9.99
N PRO A 163 3.18 11.75 -10.06
CA PRO A 163 2.99 12.64 -8.90
C PRO A 163 1.63 12.53 -8.21
N TRP A 164 0.58 12.18 -8.94
CA TRP A 164 -0.78 12.04 -8.40
C TRP A 164 -1.04 10.66 -7.74
N VAL A 165 -0.30 9.61 -8.14
CA VAL A 165 -0.35 8.26 -7.51
C VAL A 165 0.56 8.20 -6.28
N LYS A 166 1.70 8.89 -6.36
CA LYS A 166 2.79 8.82 -5.38
C LYS A 166 2.33 9.01 -3.93
N PRO A 167 1.47 9.99 -3.57
CA PRO A 167 1.04 10.18 -2.19
C PRO A 167 0.39 8.94 -1.58
N LEU A 168 -0.40 8.20 -2.36
CA LEU A 168 -1.02 6.94 -1.92
C LEU A 168 0.02 5.81 -1.81
N VAL A 169 0.64 5.43 -2.92
CA VAL A 169 1.45 4.21 -2.97
C VAL A 169 2.72 4.30 -2.12
N SER A 170 3.27 5.50 -1.91
CA SER A 170 4.44 5.70 -1.06
C SER A 170 4.16 5.50 0.44
N ARG A 171 2.89 5.43 0.85
CA ARG A 171 2.46 5.30 2.25
C ARG A 171 1.87 3.94 2.59
N ILE A 172 1.82 3.02 1.62
CA ILE A 172 1.40 1.64 1.84
C ILE A 172 2.56 0.87 2.45
N SER A 173 2.68 0.92 3.77
CA SER A 173 3.58 0.07 4.55
C SER A 173 2.74 -0.95 5.32
N LEU A 174 3.08 -2.23 5.22
CA LEU A 174 2.28 -3.31 5.80
C LEU A 174 3.12 -4.13 6.78
N LEU A 175 2.60 -4.33 7.98
CA LEU A 175 3.16 -5.28 8.95
C LEU A 175 2.38 -6.59 8.85
N CYS A 176 3.09 -7.68 8.60
CA CYS A 176 2.49 -8.95 8.24
C CYS A 176 2.68 -10.01 9.33
N TYR A 177 1.55 -10.53 9.81
CA TYR A 177 1.41 -11.43 10.94
C TYR A 177 1.10 -12.85 10.54
N LYS A 178 1.57 -13.84 11.31
CA LYS A 178 1.01 -15.20 11.23
C LYS A 178 -0.49 -15.14 11.54
N ALA A 179 -1.30 -15.76 10.69
CA ALA A 179 -2.75 -15.82 10.85
C ALA A 179 -3.23 -17.27 10.81
N ALA A 180 -3.67 -17.80 11.95
CA ALA A 180 -4.22 -19.15 12.04
C ALA A 180 -5.75 -19.11 12.02
N ALA A 181 -6.41 -20.02 11.31
CA ALA A 181 -7.86 -20.14 11.37
C ALA A 181 -8.30 -20.59 12.78
N VAL A 182 -9.31 -19.93 13.36
CA VAL A 182 -9.82 -20.28 14.71
C VAL A 182 -10.59 -21.61 14.70
N THR A 183 -11.25 -21.95 13.59
CA THR A 183 -12.02 -23.20 13.45
C THR A 183 -11.66 -23.96 12.16
N SER A 184 -11.97 -25.26 12.13
CA SER A 184 -11.82 -26.10 10.93
C SER A 184 -12.83 -25.75 9.83
N ALA A 185 -14.04 -25.31 10.18
CA ALA A 185 -15.05 -24.83 9.24
C ALA A 185 -14.54 -23.61 8.43
N ASN A 186 -13.72 -22.76 9.05
CA ASN A 186 -13.07 -21.62 8.40
C ASN A 186 -11.97 -22.03 7.40
N ARG A 187 -11.61 -23.32 7.30
CA ARG A 187 -10.71 -23.83 6.25
C ARG A 187 -11.46 -24.15 4.95
N ALA A 188 -12.76 -24.44 5.01
CA ALA A 188 -13.55 -24.94 3.89
C ALA A 188 -14.17 -23.83 3.01
N GLY A 189 -14.09 -22.57 3.41
CA GLY A 189 -14.85 -21.47 2.78
C GLY A 189 -14.43 -21.05 1.38
N VAL A 190 -13.25 -21.46 0.90
CA VAL A 190 -12.81 -21.20 -0.48
C VAL A 190 -12.06 -22.41 -1.00
N THR A 191 -12.75 -23.29 -1.74
CA THR A 191 -12.09 -24.31 -2.57
C THR A 191 -11.44 -23.59 -3.74
N MET A 192 -10.19 -23.18 -3.56
CA MET A 192 -9.46 -22.42 -4.56
C MET A 192 -8.82 -23.39 -5.56
N ASN A 193 -9.48 -23.59 -6.70
CA ASN A 193 -8.82 -24.17 -7.87
C ASN A 193 -7.71 -23.23 -8.37
N TYR A 194 -6.81 -23.74 -9.21
CA TYR A 194 -5.81 -22.92 -9.89
C TYR A 194 -6.46 -21.68 -10.51
N MET A 195 -5.96 -20.51 -10.14
CA MET A 195 -6.45 -19.22 -10.61
C MET A 195 -5.42 -18.61 -11.55
N GLY A 196 -5.87 -18.17 -12.73
CA GLY A 196 -5.02 -17.38 -13.62
C GLY A 196 -4.66 -16.05 -12.95
N VAL A 197 -3.37 -15.71 -12.94
CA VAL A 197 -2.84 -14.43 -12.48
C VAL A 197 -2.05 -13.77 -13.61
N GLU A 198 -2.13 -12.44 -13.67
CA GLU A 198 -1.41 -11.62 -14.64
C GLU A 198 -0.84 -10.38 -13.94
N GLN A 199 0.43 -10.06 -14.20
CA GLN A 199 1.09 -8.90 -13.60
C GLN A 199 0.50 -7.60 -14.14
N LEU A 200 0.16 -6.68 -13.24
CA LEU A 200 -0.34 -5.34 -13.61
C LEU A 200 0.80 -4.31 -13.71
N ASN A 201 1.94 -4.56 -13.07
CA ASN A 201 3.11 -3.73 -13.25
C ASN A 201 3.77 -4.04 -14.62
N PRO A 202 3.95 -3.05 -15.52
CA PRO A 202 4.46 -3.32 -16.86
C PRO A 202 5.84 -3.97 -16.91
N THR A 203 6.74 -3.64 -15.98
CA THR A 203 8.06 -4.26 -15.91
C THR A 203 7.93 -5.74 -15.56
N LEU A 204 7.16 -6.06 -14.52
CA LEU A 204 6.91 -7.45 -14.13
C LEU A 204 6.22 -8.22 -15.25
N ALA A 205 5.19 -7.63 -15.89
CA ALA A 205 4.45 -8.26 -16.98
C ALA A 205 5.31 -8.58 -18.21
N SER A 206 6.38 -7.82 -18.44
CA SER A 206 7.33 -8.08 -19.52
C SER A 206 8.30 -9.25 -19.26
N GLN A 207 8.45 -9.66 -17.99
CA GLN A 207 9.41 -10.68 -17.56
C GLN A 207 8.75 -11.93 -16.98
N ILE A 208 7.53 -11.81 -16.47
CA ILE A 208 6.75 -12.87 -15.85
C ILE A 208 5.41 -12.95 -16.57
N GLY A 209 5.21 -14.01 -17.33
CA GLY A 209 3.99 -14.22 -18.11
C GLY A 209 2.78 -14.58 -17.23
N PRO A 210 1.56 -14.55 -17.79
CA PRO A 210 0.38 -15.05 -17.10
C PRO A 210 0.57 -16.52 -16.67
N THR A 211 0.17 -16.85 -15.44
CA THR A 211 0.35 -18.19 -14.88
C THR A 211 -0.85 -18.63 -14.04
N GLY A 212 -0.94 -19.93 -13.76
CA GLY A 212 -1.93 -20.48 -12.83
C GLY A 212 -1.31 -20.63 -11.45
N VAL A 213 -1.99 -20.14 -10.41
CA VAL A 213 -1.54 -20.25 -9.02
C VAL A 213 -2.53 -21.04 -8.19
N GLY A 214 -2.04 -22.07 -7.49
CA GLY A 214 -2.77 -22.81 -6.47
C GLY A 214 -2.60 -22.16 -5.09
N PHE A 215 -3.60 -22.32 -4.22
CA PHE A 215 -3.59 -21.74 -2.88
C PHE A 215 -3.36 -22.80 -1.81
N GLY A 216 -2.41 -22.54 -0.92
CA GLY A 216 -2.14 -23.34 0.25
C GLY A 216 -2.98 -22.93 1.46
N THR A 217 -2.76 -23.64 2.58
CA THR A 217 -3.53 -23.47 3.82
C THR A 217 -2.91 -22.47 4.79
N ARG A 218 -1.61 -22.16 4.61
CA ARG A 218 -0.89 -21.17 5.41
C ARG A 218 -1.35 -19.78 5.04
N ARG A 219 -1.60 -18.95 6.05
CA ARG A 219 -2.06 -17.57 5.90
C ARG A 219 -1.16 -16.61 6.65
N GLN A 220 -0.95 -15.45 6.04
CA GLN A 220 -0.35 -14.28 6.67
C GLN A 220 -1.35 -13.12 6.55
N LEU A 221 -1.56 -12.36 7.62
CA LEU A 221 -2.39 -11.15 7.59
C LEU A 221 -1.48 -9.93 7.59
N CYS A 222 -1.49 -9.16 6.50
CA CYS A 222 -0.77 -7.91 6.36
C CYS A 222 -1.69 -6.73 6.65
N VAL A 223 -1.31 -5.89 7.60
CA VAL A 223 -2.13 -4.76 8.07
C VAL A 223 -1.36 -3.44 7.93
N PRO A 224 -2.05 -2.32 7.65
CA PRO A 224 -1.40 -1.07 7.36
C PRO A 224 -0.83 -0.44 8.63
N VAL A 225 0.42 0.00 8.51
CA VAL A 225 1.17 0.70 9.56
C VAL A 225 1.74 2.01 9.03
N GLN A 226 1.90 2.96 9.93
CA GLN A 226 2.58 4.23 9.71
C GLN A 226 3.95 4.17 10.37
N ILE A 227 4.98 4.59 9.62
CA ILE A 227 6.34 4.75 10.16
C ILE A 227 6.39 6.07 10.96
N ALA A 228 7.04 6.06 12.11
CA ALA A 228 7.13 7.23 12.98
C ALA A 228 7.75 8.44 12.26
N GLY A 229 7.17 9.61 12.53
CA GLY A 229 7.53 10.88 11.90
C GLY A 229 7.02 11.05 10.46
N ASP A 230 6.39 10.04 9.87
CA ASP A 230 5.77 10.14 8.56
C ASP A 230 4.41 10.84 8.66
N ASP A 231 4.18 11.90 7.90
CA ASP A 231 2.95 12.70 7.97
C ASP A 231 2.02 12.31 6.83
N ILE A 232 1.01 11.47 7.08
CA ILE A 232 0.09 10.95 6.05
C ILE A 232 -1.04 11.97 5.88
N PRO A 233 -1.19 12.58 4.69
CA PRO A 233 -2.31 13.48 4.41
C PRO A 233 -3.67 12.81 4.73
N PRO A 234 -4.65 13.52 5.31
CA PRO A 234 -5.91 12.90 5.73
C PRO A 234 -6.65 12.15 4.62
N ASP A 235 -6.66 12.69 3.41
CA ASP A 235 -7.26 12.08 2.22
C ASP A 235 -6.55 10.77 1.81
N VAL A 236 -5.23 10.72 1.93
CA VAL A 236 -4.45 9.48 1.74
C VAL A 236 -4.74 8.49 2.87
N LEU A 237 -4.80 8.96 4.11
CA LEU A 237 -5.00 8.11 5.29
C LEU A 237 -6.36 7.40 5.22
N GLU A 238 -7.39 8.05 4.69
CA GLU A 238 -8.73 7.47 4.51
C GLU A 238 -8.73 6.21 3.64
N THR A 239 -7.80 6.08 2.70
CA THR A 239 -7.63 4.88 1.88
C THR A 239 -6.60 3.93 2.47
N VAL A 240 -5.39 4.41 2.78
CA VAL A 240 -4.26 3.56 3.22
C VAL A 240 -4.60 2.75 4.46
N ARG A 241 -5.38 3.32 5.40
CA ARG A 241 -5.76 2.62 6.64
C ARG A 241 -6.62 1.38 6.43
N TYR A 242 -7.18 1.17 5.24
CA TYR A 242 -7.96 -0.03 4.88
C TYR A 242 -7.20 -0.98 3.96
N VAL A 243 -5.94 -0.70 3.63
CA VAL A 243 -5.10 -1.61 2.83
C VAL A 243 -4.65 -2.77 3.72
N SER A 244 -5.55 -3.73 3.94
CA SER A 244 -5.27 -4.98 4.64
C SER A 244 -5.36 -6.14 3.66
N LEU A 245 -4.37 -7.02 3.69
CA LEU A 245 -4.28 -8.16 2.76
C LEU A 245 -4.18 -9.46 3.56
N VAL A 246 -4.91 -10.48 3.13
CA VAL A 246 -4.63 -11.87 3.56
C VAL A 246 -3.83 -12.55 2.46
N ALA A 247 -2.63 -12.99 2.80
CA ALA A 247 -1.74 -13.72 1.91
C ALA A 247 -1.88 -15.22 2.16
N HIS A 248 -2.03 -15.97 1.08
CA HIS A 248 -2.06 -17.42 1.05
C HIS A 248 -0.78 -17.94 0.45
N GLU A 249 -0.27 -19.06 0.96
CA GLU A 249 0.78 -19.80 0.27
C GLU A 249 0.39 -20.05 -1.19
N ALA A 250 1.32 -19.78 -2.10
CA ALA A 250 1.10 -19.90 -3.53
C ALA A 250 2.05 -20.95 -4.11
N SER A 251 1.56 -21.74 -5.06
CA SER A 251 2.38 -22.61 -5.89
C SER A 251 1.98 -22.41 -7.35
N ALA A 252 2.90 -21.90 -8.17
CA ALA A 252 2.69 -21.79 -9.61
C ALA A 252 2.78 -23.15 -10.30
N VAL A 253 2.00 -23.31 -11.37
CA VAL A 253 2.02 -24.50 -12.22
C VAL A 253 3.30 -24.55 -13.07
N ASN A 254 3.86 -23.39 -13.42
CA ASN A 254 5.08 -23.24 -14.23
C ASN A 254 6.09 -22.33 -13.51
N ASN A 255 7.24 -22.88 -13.11
CA ASN A 255 8.26 -22.22 -12.27
C ASN A 255 9.49 -21.71 -13.07
N GLY A 256 9.30 -21.35 -14.35
CA GLY A 256 10.42 -21.06 -15.25
C GLY A 256 10.89 -19.60 -15.30
N ASP A 257 9.99 -18.66 -15.03
CA ASP A 257 10.26 -17.25 -15.26
C ASP A 257 11.05 -16.65 -14.09
N MET A 258 12.01 -15.79 -14.43
CA MET A 258 12.80 -15.01 -13.46
C MET A 258 12.75 -13.55 -13.86
N ALA A 259 12.70 -12.66 -12.88
CA ALA A 259 12.75 -11.22 -13.13
C ALA A 259 13.93 -10.56 -12.42
N TYR A 260 14.67 -9.72 -13.15
CA TYR A 260 15.74 -8.91 -12.61
C TYR A 260 15.26 -7.48 -12.46
N LEU A 261 15.23 -6.99 -11.23
CA LEU A 261 14.65 -5.69 -10.89
C LEU A 261 15.67 -4.79 -10.21
N THR A 262 15.56 -3.49 -10.49
CA THR A 262 16.12 -2.44 -9.62
C THR A 262 14.98 -1.83 -8.82
N LEU A 263 15.06 -1.95 -7.50
CA LEU A 263 14.07 -1.43 -6.57
C LEU A 263 14.55 -0.11 -5.97
N ARG A 264 13.62 0.80 -5.71
CA ARG A 264 13.88 2.00 -4.93
C ARG A 264 12.73 2.26 -3.98
N HIS A 265 13.02 2.50 -2.70
CA HIS A 265 11.99 2.83 -1.73
C HIS A 265 11.25 4.12 -2.09
N ASN A 266 9.93 4.07 -1.99
CA ASN A 266 9.06 5.22 -2.25
C ASN A 266 8.63 5.95 -0.99
N ASN A 267 8.70 5.29 0.17
CA ASN A 267 8.34 5.92 1.44
C ASN A 267 9.20 7.16 1.69
N PRO A 268 8.63 8.33 2.05
CA PRO A 268 9.39 9.55 2.28
C PRO A 268 10.51 9.43 3.32
N LYS A 269 10.37 8.52 4.30
CA LYS A 269 11.40 8.22 5.31
C LYS A 269 12.54 7.36 4.78
N LEU A 270 12.32 6.66 3.67
CA LEU A 270 13.26 5.68 3.12
C LEU A 270 13.80 6.09 1.73
N ILE A 271 13.31 7.18 1.15
CA ILE A 271 13.66 7.63 -0.23
C ILE A 271 15.15 7.89 -0.46
N LYS A 272 15.91 8.18 0.62
CA LYS A 272 17.36 8.42 0.59
C LYS A 272 18.18 7.13 0.68
N ARG A 273 17.53 5.98 0.88
CA ARG A 273 18.21 4.68 0.89
C ARG A 273 18.70 4.35 -0.53
N PRO A 274 19.82 3.61 -0.64
CA PRO A 274 20.33 3.17 -1.94
C PRO A 274 19.28 2.29 -2.64
N GLY A 275 19.36 2.23 -3.97
CA GLY A 275 18.58 1.26 -4.72
C GLY A 275 19.02 -0.17 -4.38
N GLU A 276 18.10 -1.12 -4.58
CA GLU A 276 18.33 -2.53 -4.32
C GLU A 276 18.21 -3.32 -5.62
N LEU A 277 19.03 -4.34 -5.78
CA LEU A 277 18.83 -5.33 -6.85
C LEU A 277 17.99 -6.48 -6.31
N ALA A 278 17.05 -6.97 -7.10
CA ALA A 278 16.26 -8.15 -6.76
C ALA A 278 16.19 -9.11 -7.95
N LEU A 279 16.46 -10.39 -7.67
CA LEU A 279 16.16 -11.50 -8.57
C LEU A 279 14.91 -12.19 -8.04
N LEU A 280 13.82 -12.13 -8.79
CA LEU A 280 12.59 -12.85 -8.48
C LEU A 280 12.64 -14.24 -9.09
N THR A 281 12.20 -15.22 -8.32
CA THR A 281 12.15 -16.62 -8.75
C THR A 281 10.72 -17.14 -8.66
N ASN A 282 10.43 -18.02 -7.71
CA ASN A 282 9.11 -18.63 -7.60
C ASN A 282 8.13 -17.70 -6.85
N PRO A 283 6.85 -17.67 -7.25
CA PRO A 283 5.82 -17.11 -6.40
C PRO A 283 5.68 -17.97 -5.14
N THR A 284 5.48 -17.28 -4.02
CA THR A 284 5.42 -17.88 -2.69
C THR A 284 4.13 -17.52 -1.96
N LEU A 285 3.55 -16.36 -2.27
CA LEU A 285 2.27 -15.94 -1.72
C LEU A 285 1.38 -15.26 -2.76
N LEU A 286 0.09 -15.40 -2.56
CA LEU A 286 -0.97 -14.68 -3.25
C LEU A 286 -1.80 -13.93 -2.21
N ALA A 287 -1.75 -12.61 -2.24
CA ALA A 287 -2.37 -11.72 -1.27
C ALA A 287 -3.61 -11.03 -1.86
N VAL A 288 -4.69 -11.04 -1.08
CA VAL A 288 -6.00 -10.55 -1.52
C VAL A 288 -6.57 -9.61 -0.47
N PRO A 289 -7.32 -8.56 -0.88
CA PRO A 289 -7.76 -7.53 0.03
C PRO A 289 -8.89 -8.02 0.94
N VAL A 290 -8.81 -7.64 2.21
CA VAL A 290 -9.78 -7.99 3.26
C VAL A 290 -10.12 -6.79 4.12
N ALA A 291 -11.37 -6.73 4.57
CA ALA A 291 -11.77 -5.91 5.70
C ALA A 291 -11.61 -6.69 7.01
N ILE A 292 -11.27 -5.97 8.08
CA ILE A 292 -11.07 -6.54 9.42
C ILE A 292 -12.20 -6.06 10.34
N ASN A 293 -12.88 -6.98 11.01
CA ASN A 293 -13.97 -6.70 11.96
C ASN A 293 -15.07 -5.79 11.36
N ASN A 294 -15.47 -6.07 10.12
CA ASN A 294 -16.45 -5.31 9.34
C ASN A 294 -16.10 -3.82 9.09
N GLN A 295 -14.85 -3.41 9.30
CA GLN A 295 -14.37 -2.08 8.93
C GLN A 295 -14.09 -2.05 7.42
N LEU A 296 -15.07 -1.59 6.65
CA LEU A 296 -14.98 -1.48 5.18
C LEU A 296 -14.29 -0.18 4.77
N PRO A 297 -13.56 -0.16 3.63
CA PRO A 297 -13.09 1.09 3.04
C PRO A 297 -14.29 2.00 2.66
N PRO A 298 -14.09 3.33 2.63
CA PRO A 298 -15.10 4.25 2.11
C PRO A 298 -15.40 3.93 0.64
N GLY A 299 -16.68 4.01 0.27
CA GLY A 299 -17.18 3.75 -1.09
C GLY A 299 -17.53 5.03 -1.84
#